data_AF-A0A2K8VG00-F1
#
_entry.id   AF-A0A2K8VG00-F1
#
_cell.length_a   1.000
_cell.length_b   1.000
_cell.length_c   1.000
_cell.angle_alpha   90.00
_cell.angle_beta   90.00
_cell.angle_gamma   90.00
#
_symmetry.space_group_name_H-M   'P 1'
#
loop_
_entity.id
_entity.type
_entity.pdbx_description
1 polymer ?
#
loop_
_entity_poly.entity_id
_entity_poly.type
_entity_poly.pdbx_seq_one_letter_code
_entity_poly.pdbx_strand_id
1 'polypeptide(L)'
;MSFGQEKADFDNLVKLGEIYSKNVNATGDEFKKEAEKLRTPELNHIIDALIAIGEGDKKLLTKEFLSKPSEKELKYWYVLREIHYNNQSEKSEPRPSEEIAKETLETEIDSRWLLDNYYYRIRGGIAKMFNDKNLSKYNIDLNNYGLENETEKAILFFAITNSLTQRFRVLQMMKNYDKLLEFVDKLPTFNRKPYYEYTSFDFEDFEWIGYEKTESYKDRHLGSLFLALNGHFSALAEKEKTDEMRNLYFNSILFIAEYFKYSGGMENDLQELYNQSQK
;
A
#
# COMPACT_ATOMS: atom_id res chain seq x y z
N MET A 1 16.42 -22.75 -18.88
CA MET A 1 15.19 -22.47 -19.66
C MET A 1 15.54 -22.56 -21.15
N SER A 2 14.59 -22.85 -22.03
CA SER A 2 14.83 -22.81 -23.48
C SER A 2 14.58 -21.40 -24.01
N PHE A 3 15.30 -21.00 -25.05
CA PHE A 3 15.17 -19.68 -25.69
C PHE A 3 13.72 -19.33 -26.13
N GLY A 4 12.91 -20.35 -26.43
CA GLY A 4 11.49 -20.17 -26.78
C GLY A 4 10.60 -19.78 -25.60
N GLN A 5 10.93 -20.24 -24.38
CA GLN A 5 10.16 -19.93 -23.17
C GLN A 5 10.39 -18.47 -22.74
N GLU A 6 11.64 -18.01 -22.76
CA GLU A 6 12.00 -16.63 -22.37
C GLU A 6 11.34 -15.59 -23.27
N LYS A 7 11.26 -15.86 -24.58
CA LYS A 7 10.54 -14.98 -25.51
C LYS A 7 9.05 -14.95 -25.23
N ALA A 8 8.42 -16.11 -24.98
CA ALA A 8 7.00 -16.17 -24.66
C ALA A 8 6.67 -15.45 -23.34
N ASP A 9 7.52 -15.58 -22.33
CA ASP A 9 7.36 -14.87 -21.04
C ASP A 9 7.41 -13.34 -21.24
N PHE A 10 8.36 -12.84 -22.03
CA PHE A 10 8.46 -11.42 -22.35
C PHE A 10 7.23 -10.92 -23.12
N ASP A 11 6.87 -11.57 -24.22
CA ASP A 11 5.73 -11.17 -25.05
C ASP A 11 4.41 -11.18 -24.25
N ASN A 12 4.25 -12.14 -23.33
CA ASN A 12 3.08 -12.23 -22.46
C ASN A 12 3.09 -11.17 -21.35
N LEU A 13 4.26 -10.81 -20.79
CA LEU A 13 4.38 -9.72 -19.82
C LEU A 13 3.98 -8.37 -20.43
N VAL A 14 4.44 -8.09 -21.65
CA VAL A 14 4.07 -6.85 -22.38
C VAL A 14 2.56 -6.78 -22.56
N LYS A 15 1.95 -7.84 -23.10
CA LYS A 15 0.48 -7.92 -23.27
C LYS A 15 -0.27 -7.79 -21.95
N LEU A 16 0.24 -8.37 -20.87
CA LEU A 16 -0.35 -8.23 -19.55
C LEU A 16 -0.32 -6.77 -19.09
N GLY A 17 0.78 -6.06 -19.32
CA GLY A 17 0.92 -4.63 -19.09
C GLY A 17 -0.10 -3.79 -19.87
N GLU A 18 -0.34 -4.12 -21.14
CA GLU A 18 -1.31 -3.43 -21.98
C GLU A 18 -2.77 -3.66 -21.52
N ILE A 19 -3.11 -4.90 -21.15
CA ILE A 19 -4.43 -5.24 -20.60
C ILE A 19 -4.63 -4.52 -19.26
N TYR A 20 -3.64 -4.59 -18.38
CA TYR A 20 -3.65 -3.88 -17.09
C TYR A 20 -3.80 -2.37 -17.27
N SER A 21 -3.09 -1.76 -18.21
CA SER A 21 -3.16 -0.32 -18.46
C SER A 21 -4.56 0.17 -18.84
N LYS A 22 -5.39 -0.69 -19.47
CA LYS A 22 -6.78 -0.36 -19.83
C LYS A 22 -7.75 -0.54 -18.67
N ASN A 23 -7.37 -1.33 -17.65
CA ASN A 23 -8.20 -1.65 -16.50
C ASN A 23 -7.32 -1.92 -15.27
N VAL A 24 -6.82 -0.85 -14.64
CA VAL A 24 -5.88 -0.92 -13.52
C VAL A 24 -6.45 -1.53 -12.24
N ASN A 25 -7.77 -1.66 -12.17
CA ASN A 25 -8.45 -2.32 -11.06
C ASN A 25 -8.63 -3.83 -11.32
N ALA A 26 -8.22 -4.33 -12.48
CA ALA A 26 -8.31 -5.74 -12.87
C ALA A 26 -9.73 -6.34 -12.77
N THR A 27 -10.78 -5.52 -12.88
CA THR A 27 -12.16 -5.96 -12.64
C THR A 27 -12.83 -6.53 -13.89
N GLY A 28 -13.64 -7.57 -13.72
CA GLY A 28 -14.55 -8.09 -14.75
C GLY A 28 -14.03 -9.33 -15.48
N ASP A 29 -14.98 -10.11 -16.02
CA ASP A 29 -14.72 -11.42 -16.63
C ASP A 29 -13.82 -11.34 -17.87
N GLU A 30 -13.92 -10.24 -18.63
CA GLU A 30 -13.08 -10.01 -19.80
C GLU A 30 -11.61 -9.88 -19.41
N PHE A 31 -11.30 -9.07 -18.38
CA PHE A 31 -9.94 -8.94 -17.86
C PHE A 31 -9.39 -10.31 -17.44
N LYS A 32 -10.17 -11.05 -16.64
CA LYS A 32 -9.78 -12.38 -16.15
C LYS A 32 -9.49 -13.34 -17.30
N LYS A 33 -10.38 -13.40 -18.30
CA LYS A 33 -10.22 -14.27 -19.47
C LYS A 33 -9.00 -13.92 -20.30
N GLU A 34 -8.72 -12.64 -20.53
CA GLU A 34 -7.52 -12.24 -21.29
C GLU A 34 -6.23 -12.47 -20.50
N ALA A 35 -6.21 -12.17 -19.20
CA ALA A 35 -5.06 -12.43 -18.34
C ALA A 35 -4.73 -13.92 -18.23
N GLU A 36 -5.74 -14.80 -18.10
CA GLU A 36 -5.52 -16.24 -18.01
C GLU A 36 -4.86 -16.86 -19.24
N LYS A 37 -5.04 -16.29 -20.44
CA LYS A 37 -4.38 -16.75 -21.67
C LYS A 37 -2.87 -16.48 -21.68
N LEU A 38 -2.40 -15.58 -20.82
CA LEU A 38 -1.01 -15.14 -20.75
C LEU A 38 -0.17 -15.93 -19.74
N ARG A 39 -0.76 -16.94 -19.10
CA ARG A 39 -0.10 -17.73 -18.05
C ARG A 39 1.17 -18.41 -18.56
N THR A 40 2.22 -18.19 -17.79
CA THR A 40 3.46 -18.96 -17.83
C THR A 40 3.90 -19.18 -16.38
N PRO A 41 4.85 -20.10 -16.09
CA PRO A 41 5.34 -20.29 -14.73
C PRO A 41 5.78 -18.99 -14.05
N GLU A 42 6.35 -18.05 -14.82
CA GLU A 42 6.85 -16.76 -14.33
C GLU A 42 5.74 -15.72 -14.12
N LEU A 43 4.61 -15.84 -14.82
CA LEU A 43 3.49 -14.88 -14.75
C LEU A 43 2.31 -15.36 -13.91
N ASN A 44 2.28 -16.63 -13.52
CA ASN A 44 1.17 -17.23 -12.78
C ASN A 44 0.81 -16.44 -11.52
N HIS A 45 1.81 -16.12 -10.68
CA HIS A 45 1.57 -15.43 -9.42
C HIS A 45 1.04 -14.00 -9.63
N ILE A 46 1.56 -13.27 -10.62
CA ILE A 46 1.08 -11.92 -10.98
C ILE A 46 -0.37 -11.99 -11.46
N ILE A 47 -0.70 -12.95 -12.33
CA ILE A 47 -2.05 -13.12 -12.86
C ILE A 47 -3.01 -13.51 -11.73
N ASP A 48 -2.62 -14.40 -10.82
CA ASP A 48 -3.43 -14.80 -9.67
C ASP A 48 -3.70 -13.61 -8.75
N ALA A 49 -2.68 -12.79 -8.49
CA ALA A 49 -2.80 -11.56 -7.71
C ALA A 49 -3.71 -10.52 -8.39
N LEU A 50 -3.58 -10.29 -9.69
CA LEU A 50 -4.44 -9.36 -10.44
C LEU A 50 -5.91 -9.80 -10.41
N ILE A 51 -6.18 -11.08 -10.60
CA ILE A 51 -7.55 -11.63 -10.48
C ILE A 51 -8.07 -11.44 -9.06
N ALA A 52 -7.27 -11.76 -8.04
CA ALA A 52 -7.66 -11.55 -6.64
C ALA A 52 -7.91 -10.07 -6.31
N ILE A 53 -7.13 -9.14 -6.87
CA ILE A 53 -7.35 -7.68 -6.79
C ILE A 53 -8.71 -7.32 -7.37
N GLY A 54 -8.99 -7.75 -8.60
CA GLY A 54 -10.23 -7.48 -9.30
C GLY A 54 -11.46 -8.00 -8.57
N GLU A 55 -11.36 -9.17 -7.96
CA GLU A 55 -12.42 -9.82 -7.18
C GLU A 55 -12.56 -9.24 -5.76
N GLY A 56 -11.54 -8.55 -5.24
CA GLY A 56 -11.47 -8.17 -3.83
C GLY A 56 -11.41 -9.39 -2.92
N ASP A 57 -10.64 -10.41 -3.32
CA ASP A 57 -10.55 -11.69 -2.61
C ASP A 57 -9.80 -11.54 -1.27
N LYS A 58 -10.30 -12.19 -0.22
CA LYS A 58 -9.64 -12.31 1.08
C LYS A 58 -8.26 -12.95 1.01
N LYS A 59 -7.95 -13.69 -0.07
CA LYS A 59 -6.60 -14.23 -0.30
C LYS A 59 -5.53 -13.15 -0.31
N LEU A 60 -5.86 -11.90 -0.67
CA LEU A 60 -4.96 -10.74 -0.62
C LEU A 60 -4.39 -10.46 0.79
N LEU A 61 -5.02 -10.98 1.84
CA LEU A 61 -4.54 -10.86 3.23
C LEU A 61 -3.78 -12.10 3.72
N THR A 62 -3.45 -13.03 2.82
CA THR A 62 -2.76 -14.27 3.17
C THR A 62 -1.28 -14.19 2.81
N LYS A 63 -0.52 -15.18 3.30
CA LYS A 63 0.92 -15.28 3.02
C LYS A 63 1.24 -15.37 1.52
N GLU A 64 0.30 -15.86 0.70
CA GLU A 64 0.44 -15.92 -0.75
C GLU A 64 0.78 -14.55 -1.35
N PHE A 65 -0.02 -13.51 -1.08
CA PHE A 65 0.16 -12.17 -1.66
C PHE A 65 0.79 -11.14 -0.72
N LEU A 66 0.97 -11.48 0.57
CA LEU A 66 1.67 -10.61 1.52
C LEU A 66 3.14 -10.94 1.66
N SER A 67 3.62 -12.08 1.17
CA SER A 67 5.06 -12.39 1.18
C SER A 67 5.78 -11.56 0.12
N LYS A 68 7.03 -11.18 0.42
CA LYS A 68 7.92 -10.52 -0.54
C LYS A 68 8.11 -11.44 -1.77
N PRO A 69 7.71 -11.00 -2.98
CA PRO A 69 7.96 -11.74 -4.20
C PRO A 69 9.45 -11.79 -4.55
N SER A 70 9.81 -12.61 -5.54
CA SER A 70 11.17 -12.58 -6.09
C SER A 70 11.48 -11.22 -6.73
N GLU A 71 12.77 -10.85 -6.77
CA GLU A 71 13.22 -9.62 -7.43
C GLU A 71 12.77 -9.53 -8.90
N LYS A 72 12.81 -10.66 -9.61
CA LYS A 72 12.33 -10.76 -10.99
C LYS A 72 10.85 -10.43 -11.09
N GLU A 73 10.02 -10.98 -10.20
CA GLU A 73 8.60 -10.69 -10.19
C GLU A 73 8.31 -9.23 -9.81
N LEU A 74 9.05 -8.68 -8.85
CA LEU A 74 8.96 -7.27 -8.48
C LEU A 74 9.24 -6.35 -9.69
N LYS A 75 10.25 -6.66 -10.52
CA LYS A 75 10.48 -5.95 -11.79
C LYS A 75 9.33 -6.14 -12.78
N TYR A 76 8.71 -7.31 -12.86
CA TYR A 76 7.55 -7.54 -13.74
C TYR A 76 6.34 -6.70 -13.34
N TRP A 77 6.04 -6.59 -12.04
CA TRP A 77 5.04 -5.64 -11.54
C TRP A 77 5.37 -4.19 -11.89
N TYR A 78 6.65 -3.85 -11.92
CA TYR A 78 7.10 -2.52 -12.31
C TYR A 78 6.95 -2.28 -13.83
N VAL A 79 7.16 -3.29 -14.68
CA VAL A 79 6.83 -3.21 -16.12
C VAL A 79 5.35 -2.86 -16.34
N LEU A 80 4.43 -3.50 -15.61
CA LEU A 80 3.00 -3.17 -15.66
C LEU A 80 2.73 -1.70 -15.31
N ARG A 81 3.45 -1.16 -14.31
CA ARG A 81 3.40 0.27 -13.93
C ARG A 81 3.91 1.15 -15.06
N GLU A 82 5.10 0.89 -15.59
CA GLU A 82 5.73 1.75 -16.59
C GLU A 82 4.93 1.81 -17.89
N ILE A 83 4.43 0.66 -18.36
CA ILE A 83 3.54 0.64 -19.54
C ILE A 83 2.29 1.48 -19.26
N HIS A 84 1.70 1.34 -18.09
CA HIS A 84 0.54 2.16 -17.74
C HIS A 84 0.87 3.65 -17.66
N TYR A 85 1.98 4.03 -17.03
CA TYR A 85 2.38 5.42 -16.87
C TYR A 85 2.70 6.06 -18.22
N ASN A 86 3.40 5.34 -19.09
CA ASN A 86 3.65 5.74 -20.49
C ASN A 86 2.34 6.03 -21.24
N ASN A 87 1.31 5.19 -21.04
CA ASN A 87 0.03 5.35 -21.70
C ASN A 87 -0.88 6.44 -21.10
N GLN A 88 -0.55 6.97 -19.92
CA GLN A 88 -1.33 8.00 -19.22
C GLN A 88 -0.60 9.34 -19.11
N SER A 89 0.65 9.43 -19.57
CA SER A 89 1.44 10.67 -19.55
C SER A 89 0.73 11.76 -20.33
N GLU A 90 0.55 12.93 -19.72
CA GLU A 90 0.05 14.13 -20.42
C GLU A 90 1.18 14.92 -21.09
N LYS A 91 2.45 14.56 -20.80
CA LYS A 91 3.65 15.30 -21.19
C LYS A 91 4.33 14.79 -22.46
N SER A 92 4.00 13.58 -22.89
CA SER A 92 4.71 12.89 -23.98
C SER A 92 3.81 11.92 -24.71
N GLU A 93 4.03 11.76 -26.01
CA GLU A 93 3.39 10.69 -26.79
C GLU A 93 3.81 9.31 -26.27
N PRO A 94 2.89 8.33 -26.14
CA PRO A 94 3.22 7.00 -25.67
C PRO A 94 4.21 6.28 -26.59
N ARG A 95 5.28 5.73 -26.00
CA ARG A 95 6.22 4.83 -26.70
C ARG A 95 5.65 3.41 -26.79
N PRO A 96 6.16 2.56 -27.70
CA PRO A 96 5.76 1.14 -27.76
C PRO A 96 5.98 0.40 -26.44
N SER A 97 5.00 -0.43 -26.04
CA SER A 97 5.03 -1.18 -24.77
C SER A 97 6.25 -2.10 -24.66
N GLU A 98 6.70 -2.69 -25.77
CA GLU A 98 7.88 -3.55 -25.82
C GLU A 98 9.16 -2.80 -25.47
N GLU A 99 9.31 -1.55 -25.93
CA GLU A 99 10.47 -0.71 -25.61
C GLU A 99 10.49 -0.36 -24.13
N ILE A 100 9.33 0.03 -23.57
CA ILE A 100 9.17 0.31 -22.14
C ILE A 100 9.53 -0.91 -21.30
N ALA A 101 8.98 -2.07 -21.63
CA ALA A 101 9.23 -3.29 -20.88
C ALA A 101 10.71 -3.68 -20.90
N LYS A 102 11.36 -3.60 -22.06
CA LYS A 102 12.77 -3.92 -22.20
C LYS A 102 13.66 -2.96 -21.38
N GLU A 103 13.44 -1.66 -21.52
CA GLU A 103 14.17 -0.63 -20.77
C GLU A 103 14.02 -0.84 -19.25
N THR A 104 12.79 -1.11 -18.80
CA THR A 104 12.49 -1.36 -17.38
C THR A 104 13.22 -2.58 -16.84
N LEU A 105 13.27 -3.68 -17.61
CA LEU A 105 13.93 -4.92 -17.18
C LEU A 105 15.45 -4.79 -17.13
N GLU A 106 16.04 -4.02 -18.05
CA GLU A 106 17.48 -3.77 -18.14
C GLU A 106 17.97 -2.71 -17.13
N THR A 107 17.08 -1.86 -16.64
CA THR A 107 17.41 -0.79 -15.68
C THR A 107 17.58 -1.35 -14.27
N GLU A 108 18.61 -0.87 -13.58
CA GLU A 108 18.77 -1.02 -12.13
C GLU A 108 17.80 -0.06 -11.42
N ILE A 109 16.85 -0.62 -10.69
CA ILE A 109 15.78 0.13 -10.02
C ILE A 109 15.91 -0.09 -8.52
N ASP A 110 15.73 0.97 -7.73
CA ASP A 110 15.73 0.87 -6.29
C ASP A 110 14.70 -0.19 -5.81
N SER A 111 15.20 -1.20 -5.10
CA SER A 111 14.37 -2.29 -4.58
C SER A 111 13.18 -1.83 -3.75
N ARG A 112 13.29 -0.67 -3.08
CA ARG A 112 12.22 -0.05 -2.29
C ARG A 112 11.07 0.41 -3.19
N TRP A 113 11.38 0.93 -4.39
CA TRP A 113 10.37 1.33 -5.37
C TRP A 113 9.66 0.13 -5.96
N LEU A 114 10.41 -0.94 -6.24
CA LEU A 114 9.84 -2.18 -6.75
C LEU A 114 8.86 -2.80 -5.74
N LEU A 115 9.25 -2.86 -4.47
CA LEU A 115 8.42 -3.40 -3.39
C LEU A 115 7.22 -2.51 -3.07
N ASP A 116 7.40 -1.19 -3.01
CA ASP A 116 6.28 -0.26 -2.83
C ASP A 116 5.27 -0.37 -3.97
N ASN A 117 5.73 -0.45 -5.22
CA ASN A 117 4.86 -0.65 -6.36
C ASN A 117 4.05 -1.94 -6.24
N TYR A 118 4.68 -3.07 -5.87
CA TYR A 118 3.98 -4.33 -5.67
C TYR A 118 2.82 -4.19 -4.67
N TYR A 119 3.10 -3.74 -3.45
CA TYR A 119 2.05 -3.61 -2.43
C TYR A 119 1.06 -2.49 -2.73
N TYR A 120 1.46 -1.46 -3.48
CA TYR A 120 0.55 -0.44 -4.00
C TYR A 120 -0.52 -1.04 -4.92
N ARG A 121 -0.22 -2.09 -5.70
CA ARG A 121 -1.23 -2.78 -6.53
C ARG A 121 -2.12 -3.68 -5.68
N ILE A 122 -1.53 -4.48 -4.80
CA ILE A 122 -2.27 -5.38 -3.89
C ILE A 122 -3.29 -4.60 -3.05
N ARG A 123 -2.93 -3.43 -2.53
CA ARG A 123 -3.80 -2.65 -1.63
C ARG A 123 -5.12 -2.19 -2.27
N GLY A 124 -5.19 -2.09 -3.60
CA GLY A 124 -6.42 -1.71 -4.31
C GLY A 124 -7.55 -2.70 -4.08
N GLY A 125 -7.25 -4.00 -4.17
CA GLY A 125 -8.20 -5.07 -3.86
C GLY A 125 -8.56 -5.13 -2.36
N ILE A 126 -7.59 -4.85 -1.48
CA ILE A 126 -7.81 -4.79 -0.03
C ILE A 126 -8.77 -3.64 0.32
N ALA A 127 -8.59 -2.44 -0.25
CA ALA A 127 -9.50 -1.31 -0.05
C ALA A 127 -10.91 -1.63 -0.53
N LYS A 128 -11.04 -2.24 -1.71
CA LYS A 128 -12.33 -2.69 -2.25
C LYS A 128 -13.02 -3.65 -1.29
N MET A 129 -12.31 -4.66 -0.80
CA MET A 129 -12.81 -5.62 0.17
C MET A 129 -13.25 -4.95 1.48
N PHE A 130 -12.46 -4.00 2.00
CA PHE A 130 -12.72 -3.35 3.29
C PHE A 130 -14.00 -2.52 3.32
N ASN A 131 -14.50 -2.06 2.18
CA ASN A 131 -15.76 -1.32 2.11
C ASN A 131 -16.92 -2.09 2.74
N ASP A 132 -16.96 -3.41 2.55
CA ASP A 132 -18.12 -4.24 2.91
C ASP A 132 -17.75 -5.43 3.82
N LYS A 133 -16.47 -5.59 4.17
CA LYS A 133 -15.99 -6.71 5.00
C LYS A 133 -15.38 -6.22 6.31
N ASN A 134 -15.54 -7.04 7.35
CA ASN A 134 -14.83 -6.89 8.61
C ASN A 134 -13.51 -7.66 8.53
N LEU A 135 -12.38 -6.95 8.72
CA LEU A 135 -11.04 -7.51 8.67
C LEU A 135 -10.40 -7.72 10.06
N SER A 136 -11.13 -7.48 11.15
CA SER A 136 -10.59 -7.53 12.53
C SER A 136 -10.07 -8.89 12.96
N LYS A 137 -10.52 -9.97 12.30
CA LYS A 137 -10.03 -11.33 12.53
C LYS A 137 -8.67 -11.61 11.88
N TYR A 138 -8.19 -10.75 10.97
CA TYR A 138 -6.91 -10.94 10.30
C TYR A 138 -5.80 -10.29 11.11
N ASN A 139 -4.67 -11.00 11.18
CA ASN A 139 -3.42 -10.49 11.71
C ASN A 139 -2.39 -10.48 10.60
N ILE A 140 -1.90 -9.29 10.26
CA ILE A 140 -0.82 -9.07 9.30
C ILE A 140 0.49 -9.22 10.09
N ASP A 141 1.11 -10.38 9.98
CA ASP A 141 2.33 -10.71 10.71
C ASP A 141 3.56 -10.33 9.88
N LEU A 142 4.02 -9.09 10.07
CA LEU A 142 5.12 -8.49 9.29
C LEU A 142 6.42 -9.29 9.40
N ASN A 143 6.57 -10.15 10.41
CA ASN A 143 7.75 -10.99 10.58
C ASN A 143 7.69 -12.31 9.79
N ASN A 144 6.54 -12.65 9.21
CA ASN A 144 6.29 -13.96 8.57
C ASN A 144 6.19 -13.92 7.03
N TYR A 145 6.45 -12.76 6.44
CA TYR A 145 6.32 -12.49 5.01
C TYR A 145 7.65 -12.41 4.25
N GLY A 146 8.78 -12.70 4.90
CA GLY A 146 10.10 -12.65 4.24
C GLY A 146 10.58 -11.23 3.94
N LEU A 147 10.09 -10.24 4.70
CA LEU A 147 10.57 -8.85 4.67
C LEU A 147 11.86 -8.77 5.49
N GLU A 148 12.92 -8.26 4.89
CA GLU A 148 14.30 -8.40 5.39
C GLU A 148 14.65 -7.37 6.46
N ASN A 149 14.03 -6.19 6.41
CA ASN A 149 14.36 -5.05 7.26
C ASN A 149 13.13 -4.20 7.58
N GLU A 150 13.30 -3.21 8.46
CA GLU A 150 12.21 -2.34 8.90
C GLU A 150 11.64 -1.46 7.77
N THR A 151 12.45 -1.09 6.77
CA THR A 151 11.97 -0.38 5.57
C THR A 151 10.92 -1.21 4.83
N GLU A 152 11.21 -2.48 4.57
CA GLU A 152 10.29 -3.37 3.84
C GLU A 152 9.01 -3.65 4.63
N LYS A 153 9.13 -3.83 5.96
CA LYS A 153 7.97 -3.94 6.86
C LYS A 153 7.12 -2.68 6.86
N ALA A 154 7.76 -1.51 6.88
CA ALA A 154 7.08 -0.22 6.82
C ALA A 154 6.36 -0.04 5.48
N ILE A 155 6.95 -0.43 4.34
CA ILE A 155 6.31 -0.37 3.03
C ILE A 155 5.01 -1.18 3.02
N LEU A 156 5.04 -2.45 3.46
CA LEU A 156 3.83 -3.27 3.55
C LEU A 156 2.80 -2.64 4.51
N PHE A 157 3.24 -2.24 5.70
CA PHE A 157 2.38 -1.60 6.69
C PHE A 157 1.67 -0.38 6.11
N PHE A 158 2.41 0.53 5.45
CA PHE A 158 1.85 1.74 4.87
C PHE A 158 0.93 1.43 3.69
N ALA A 159 1.25 0.45 2.84
CA ALA A 159 0.39 0.06 1.74
C ALA A 159 -1.00 -0.37 2.25
N ILE A 160 -1.04 -1.22 3.28
CA ILE A 160 -2.31 -1.69 3.86
C ILE A 160 -2.97 -0.56 4.65
N THR A 161 -2.31 0.03 5.64
CA THR A 161 -2.92 1.02 6.55
C THR A 161 -3.47 2.23 5.79
N ASN A 162 -2.76 2.75 4.78
CA ASN A 162 -3.28 3.86 3.99
C ASN A 162 -4.53 3.46 3.20
N SER A 163 -4.62 2.23 2.69
CA SER A 163 -5.80 1.76 1.96
C SER A 163 -7.04 1.64 2.84
N LEU A 164 -6.86 1.34 4.13
CA LEU A 164 -7.95 1.13 5.07
C LEU A 164 -8.38 2.42 5.79
N THR A 165 -7.47 3.38 5.97
CA THR A 165 -7.72 4.58 6.79
C THR A 165 -8.01 5.85 5.99
N GLN A 166 -7.92 5.83 4.66
CA GLN A 166 -8.20 6.98 3.79
C GLN A 166 -9.51 7.73 4.10
N ARG A 167 -10.56 6.99 4.50
CA ARG A 167 -11.88 7.55 4.81
C ARG A 167 -11.96 8.27 6.16
N PHE A 168 -11.01 8.06 7.07
CA PHE A 168 -11.07 8.61 8.42
C PHE A 168 -11.12 10.13 8.40
N ARG A 169 -10.29 10.77 7.56
CA ARG A 169 -10.30 12.22 7.38
C ARG A 169 -11.65 12.74 6.88
N VAL A 170 -12.25 12.05 5.91
CA VAL A 170 -13.57 12.45 5.36
C VAL A 170 -14.65 12.34 6.44
N LEU A 171 -14.69 11.23 7.17
CA LEU A 171 -15.65 11.02 8.25
C LEU A 171 -15.45 12.01 9.41
N GLN A 172 -14.21 12.33 9.76
CA GLN A 172 -13.87 13.35 10.75
C GLN A 172 -14.39 14.74 10.32
N MET A 173 -14.14 15.16 9.06
CA MET A 173 -14.63 16.45 8.54
C MET A 173 -16.16 16.51 8.52
N MET A 174 -16.82 15.39 8.25
CA MET A 174 -18.28 15.27 8.30
C MET A 174 -18.83 15.12 9.73
N LYS A 175 -17.97 15.08 10.74
CA LYS A 175 -18.31 14.79 12.15
C LYS A 175 -19.08 13.46 12.32
N ASN A 176 -18.86 12.49 11.43
CA ASN A 176 -19.48 11.17 11.49
C ASN A 176 -18.59 10.19 12.28
N TYR A 177 -18.42 10.48 13.56
CA TYR A 177 -17.50 9.76 14.44
C TYR A 177 -17.94 8.32 14.74
N ASP A 178 -19.25 8.06 14.80
CA ASP A 178 -19.77 6.70 14.96
C ASP A 178 -19.35 5.81 13.79
N LYS A 179 -19.49 6.31 12.56
CA LYS A 179 -19.08 5.56 11.37
C LYS A 179 -17.56 5.40 11.30
N LEU A 180 -16.81 6.40 11.75
CA LEU A 180 -15.35 6.31 11.82
C LEU A 180 -14.92 5.18 12.76
N LEU A 181 -15.46 5.14 13.98
CA LEU A 181 -15.16 4.08 14.95
C LEU A 181 -15.64 2.70 14.46
N GLU A 182 -16.77 2.62 13.75
CA GLU A 182 -17.20 1.37 13.09
C GLU A 182 -16.16 0.83 12.10
N PHE A 183 -15.46 1.72 11.37
CA PHE A 183 -14.37 1.30 10.50
C PHE A 183 -13.10 0.94 11.28
N VAL A 184 -12.78 1.65 12.36
CA VAL A 184 -11.67 1.29 13.26
C VAL A 184 -11.84 -0.14 13.77
N ASP A 185 -13.05 -0.50 14.24
CA ASP A 185 -13.37 -1.83 14.78
C ASP A 185 -13.24 -2.96 13.74
N LYS A 186 -13.21 -2.60 12.44
CA LYS A 186 -13.06 -3.53 11.33
C LYS A 186 -11.60 -3.69 10.86
N LEU A 187 -10.67 -2.89 11.35
CA LEU A 187 -9.28 -2.93 10.92
C LEU A 187 -8.60 -4.24 11.35
N PRO A 188 -7.70 -4.80 10.53
CA PRO A 188 -6.85 -5.90 10.94
C PRO A 188 -5.85 -5.46 12.01
N THR A 189 -5.23 -6.45 12.66
CA THR A 189 -4.08 -6.21 13.55
C THR A 189 -2.77 -6.39 12.80
N PHE A 190 -1.70 -5.80 13.31
CA PHE A 190 -0.33 -5.99 12.85
C PHE A 190 0.48 -6.59 13.99
N ASN A 191 1.10 -7.75 13.77
CA ASN A 191 1.80 -8.49 14.84
C ASN A 191 0.95 -8.63 16.14
N ARG A 192 -0.36 -8.85 15.97
CA ARG A 192 -1.40 -8.97 17.01
C ARG A 192 -1.66 -7.71 17.83
N LYS A 193 -1.19 -6.56 17.35
CA LYS A 193 -1.43 -5.24 17.94
C LYS A 193 -2.31 -4.40 17.01
N PRO A 194 -3.07 -3.43 17.54
CA PRO A 194 -3.79 -2.49 16.71
C PRO A 194 -2.81 -1.70 15.82
N TYR A 195 -3.29 -1.26 14.64
CA TYR A 195 -2.43 -0.64 13.62
C TYR A 195 -1.61 0.55 14.13
N TYR A 196 -2.14 1.31 15.10
CA TYR A 196 -1.49 2.50 15.64
C TYR A 196 -0.27 2.19 16.51
N GLU A 197 -0.09 0.95 16.95
CA GLU A 197 1.08 0.53 17.74
C GLU A 197 2.31 0.17 16.91
N TYR A 198 2.19 0.11 15.58
CA TYR A 198 3.36 -0.07 14.73
C TYR A 198 4.07 1.27 14.56
N THR A 199 5.25 1.41 15.17
CA THR A 199 6.03 2.66 15.22
C THR A 199 7.47 2.51 14.72
N SER A 200 7.84 1.35 14.16
CA SER A 200 9.17 1.10 13.61
C SER A 200 9.36 1.80 12.26
N PHE A 201 9.59 3.11 12.30
CA PHE A 201 9.78 3.96 11.11
C PHE A 201 11.18 4.63 11.08
N ASP A 202 12.12 4.11 11.85
CA ASP A 202 13.53 4.51 11.83
C ASP A 202 14.29 3.82 10.69
N PHE A 203 13.96 4.20 9.46
CA PHE A 203 14.66 3.79 8.25
C PHE A 203 15.12 5.01 7.45
N GLU A 204 16.09 4.85 6.55
CA GLU A 204 16.51 5.95 5.66
C GLU A 204 15.39 6.33 4.71
N ASP A 205 15.08 7.63 4.65
CA ASP A 205 14.07 8.13 3.73
C ASP A 205 14.47 7.91 2.27
N PHE A 206 13.48 7.83 1.39
CA PHE A 206 13.69 7.62 -0.04
C PHE A 206 12.57 8.29 -0.83
N GLU A 207 12.70 8.27 -2.15
CA GLU A 207 11.72 8.89 -3.02
C GLU A 207 10.49 7.98 -3.18
N TRP A 208 9.30 8.55 -2.97
CA TRP A 208 8.06 7.99 -3.50
C TRP A 208 7.88 8.46 -4.95
N ILE A 209 7.67 7.51 -5.87
CA ILE A 209 7.53 7.79 -7.30
C ILE A 209 6.05 7.67 -7.72
N GLY A 210 5.41 8.81 -7.98
CA GLY A 210 4.09 8.90 -8.63
C GLY A 210 4.19 9.00 -10.15
N TYR A 211 3.06 9.25 -10.82
CA TYR A 211 3.00 9.42 -12.29
C TYR A 211 3.94 10.52 -12.77
N GLU A 212 3.85 11.70 -12.14
CA GLU A 212 4.59 12.90 -12.55
C GLU A 212 5.09 13.70 -11.35
N LYS A 213 5.17 13.05 -10.19
CA LYS A 213 5.54 13.67 -8.94
C LYS A 213 6.46 12.72 -8.17
N THR A 214 7.56 13.28 -7.70
CA THR A 214 8.45 12.68 -6.73
C THR A 214 8.37 13.47 -5.43
N GLU A 215 8.30 12.77 -4.29
CA GLU A 215 8.33 13.39 -2.96
C GLU A 215 8.95 12.43 -1.94
N SER A 216 9.25 12.91 -0.73
CA SER A 216 9.73 12.06 0.37
C SER A 216 8.71 10.97 0.69
N TYR A 217 9.19 9.73 0.80
CA TYR A 217 8.38 8.57 1.17
C TYR A 217 7.86 8.74 2.61
N LYS A 218 8.72 9.17 3.53
CA LYS A 218 8.32 9.45 4.91
C LYS A 218 7.30 10.57 5.00
N ASP A 219 7.52 11.72 4.37
CA ASP A 219 6.57 12.85 4.39
C ASP A 219 5.18 12.40 3.93
N ARG A 220 5.13 11.66 2.82
CA ARG A 220 3.88 11.15 2.26
C ARG A 220 3.16 10.17 3.20
N HIS A 221 3.86 9.14 3.66
CA HIS A 221 3.23 8.02 4.34
C HIS A 221 3.05 8.24 5.84
N LEU A 222 4.02 8.87 6.52
CA LEU A 222 3.84 9.29 7.92
C LEU A 222 2.83 10.43 8.02
N GLY A 223 2.83 11.39 7.09
CA GLY A 223 1.78 12.42 7.06
C GLY A 223 0.38 11.83 6.91
N SER A 224 0.21 10.84 6.03
CA SER A 224 -1.06 10.11 5.90
C SER A 224 -1.45 9.37 7.18
N LEU A 225 -0.49 8.73 7.87
CA LEU A 225 -0.71 8.05 9.14
C LEU A 225 -1.11 9.04 10.25
N PHE A 226 -0.44 10.18 10.37
CA PHE A 226 -0.81 11.23 11.32
C PHE A 226 -2.25 11.71 11.11
N LEU A 227 -2.67 11.94 9.86
CA LEU A 227 -4.05 12.33 9.56
C LEU A 227 -5.06 11.25 9.96
N ALA A 228 -4.75 9.97 9.72
CA ALA A 228 -5.59 8.86 10.15
C ALA A 228 -5.69 8.77 11.68
N LEU A 229 -4.56 8.87 12.38
CA LEU A 229 -4.50 8.83 13.84
C LEU A 229 -5.23 10.01 14.47
N ASN A 230 -5.10 11.22 13.90
CA ASN A 230 -5.84 12.38 14.37
C ASN A 230 -7.37 12.20 14.19
N GLY A 231 -7.80 11.64 13.07
CA GLY A 231 -9.21 11.30 12.85
C GLY A 231 -9.75 10.31 13.88
N HIS A 232 -8.98 9.25 14.16
CA HIS A 232 -9.32 8.25 15.18
C HIS A 232 -9.32 8.86 16.59
N PHE A 233 -8.27 9.60 16.96
CA PHE A 233 -8.17 10.29 18.24
C PHE A 233 -9.35 11.26 18.47
N SER A 234 -9.69 12.08 17.46
CA SER A 234 -10.83 13.00 17.52
C SER A 234 -12.16 12.28 17.74
N ALA A 235 -12.35 11.13 17.08
CA ALA A 235 -13.57 10.33 17.24
C ALA A 235 -13.68 9.74 18.65
N LEU A 236 -12.58 9.24 19.22
CA LEU A 236 -12.55 8.74 20.59
C LEU A 236 -12.82 9.87 21.61
N ALA A 237 -12.24 11.05 21.39
CA ALA A 237 -12.44 12.23 22.22
C ALA A 237 -13.92 12.67 22.23
N GLU A 238 -14.53 12.82 21.05
CA GLU A 238 -15.95 13.20 20.93
C GLU A 238 -16.89 12.17 21.57
N LYS A 239 -16.50 10.89 21.55
CA LYS A 239 -17.28 9.80 22.14
C LYS A 239 -16.93 9.52 23.60
N GLU A 240 -16.16 10.40 24.24
CA GLU A 240 -15.75 10.32 25.65
C GLU A 240 -15.06 8.99 26.00
N LYS A 241 -14.41 8.35 25.02
CA LYS A 241 -13.67 7.08 25.18
C LYS A 241 -12.25 7.34 25.68
N THR A 242 -12.13 7.95 26.86
CA THR A 242 -10.87 8.50 27.39
C THR A 242 -9.73 7.49 27.49
N ASP A 243 -10.00 6.25 27.94
CA ASP A 243 -8.96 5.23 28.09
C ASP A 243 -8.42 4.75 26.74
N GLU A 244 -9.30 4.51 25.77
CA GLU A 244 -8.94 4.15 24.40
C GLU A 244 -8.15 5.29 23.73
N MET A 245 -8.58 6.54 23.94
CA MET A 245 -7.93 7.74 23.42
C MET A 245 -6.50 7.88 23.96
N ARG A 246 -6.32 7.71 25.28
CA ARG A 246 -4.99 7.71 25.92
C ARG A 246 -4.11 6.58 25.40
N ASN A 247 -4.68 5.38 25.26
CA ASN A 247 -3.96 4.23 24.73
C ASN A 247 -3.47 4.48 23.30
N LEU A 248 -4.31 5.07 22.45
CA LEU A 248 -3.92 5.46 21.09
C LEU A 248 -2.79 6.49 21.12
N TYR A 249 -2.91 7.54 21.94
CA TYR A 249 -1.89 8.58 22.03
C TYR A 249 -0.53 8.02 22.44
N PHE A 250 -0.44 7.37 23.60
CA PHE A 250 0.83 6.96 24.18
C PHE A 250 1.53 5.81 23.43
N ASN A 251 0.79 4.99 22.69
CA ASN A 251 1.37 3.86 21.97
C ASN A 251 1.54 4.10 20.46
N SER A 252 1.30 5.32 19.96
CA SER A 252 1.46 5.63 18.54
C SER A 252 2.48 6.74 18.30
N ILE A 253 2.72 7.04 17.03
CA ILE A 253 3.60 8.15 16.63
C ILE A 253 3.09 9.53 17.08
N LEU A 254 1.87 9.65 17.63
CA LEU A 254 1.39 10.88 18.27
C LEU A 254 2.17 11.25 19.53
N PHE A 255 2.86 10.29 20.16
CA PHE A 255 3.66 10.51 21.38
C PHE A 255 5.18 10.41 21.13
N ILE A 256 5.61 10.20 19.89
CA ILE A 256 7.04 10.06 19.55
C ILE A 256 7.50 11.32 18.82
N ALA A 257 8.14 12.23 19.57
CA ALA A 257 8.50 13.57 19.09
C ALA A 257 9.34 13.59 17.80
N GLU A 258 10.16 12.57 17.56
CA GLU A 258 11.00 12.46 16.35
C GLU A 258 10.18 12.47 15.04
N TYR A 259 8.91 12.05 15.10
CA TYR A 259 8.02 12.00 13.95
C TYR A 259 7.15 13.25 13.77
N PHE A 260 7.10 14.18 14.74
CA PHE A 260 6.16 15.31 14.69
C PHE A 260 6.33 16.20 13.46
N LYS A 261 7.55 16.34 12.93
CA LYS A 261 7.84 17.03 11.67
C LYS A 261 7.04 16.53 10.46
N TYR A 262 6.58 15.28 10.49
CA TYR A 262 5.77 14.69 9.42
C TYR A 262 4.26 14.95 9.60
N SER A 263 3.84 15.53 10.73
CA SER A 263 2.43 15.78 11.03
C SER A 263 1.87 17.05 10.36
N GLY A 264 2.73 17.83 9.70
CA GLY A 264 2.37 19.07 9.03
C GLY A 264 1.89 20.12 10.04
N GLY A 265 0.69 20.68 9.83
CA GLY A 265 0.16 21.74 10.68
C GLY A 265 -0.11 21.35 12.14
N MET A 266 0.00 20.06 12.50
CA MET A 266 -0.22 19.56 13.87
C MET A 266 1.05 19.54 14.72
N GLU A 267 2.22 19.86 14.16
CA GLU A 267 3.51 19.67 14.83
C GLU A 267 3.60 20.41 16.18
N ASN A 268 3.19 21.69 16.21
CA ASN A 268 3.22 22.50 17.43
C ASN A 268 2.27 21.94 18.50
N ASP A 269 1.05 21.54 18.11
CA ASP A 269 0.05 21.01 19.04
C ASP A 269 0.52 19.67 19.65
N LEU A 270 1.13 18.81 18.85
CA LEU A 270 1.73 17.55 19.32
C LEU A 270 2.90 17.81 20.27
N GLN A 271 3.74 18.80 19.97
CA GLN A 271 4.86 19.18 20.83
C GLN A 271 4.39 19.72 22.17
N GLU A 272 3.34 20.55 22.19
CA GLU A 272 2.74 21.06 23.42
C GLU A 272 2.15 19.91 24.25
N LEU A 273 1.34 19.05 23.63
CA LEU A 273 0.72 17.90 24.30
C LEU A 273 1.77 16.94 24.89
N TYR A 274 2.83 16.67 24.15
CA TYR A 274 3.97 15.89 24.62
C TYR A 274 4.59 16.52 25.87
N ASN A 275 4.91 17.83 25.82
CA ASN A 275 5.50 18.54 26.95
C ASN A 275 4.60 18.56 28.19
N GLN A 276 3.27 18.58 28.02
CA GLN A 276 2.32 18.50 29.12
C GLN A 276 2.28 17.11 29.76
N SER A 277 2.40 16.06 28.96
CA SER A 277 2.37 14.67 29.46
C SER A 277 3.63 14.23 30.22
N GLN A 278 4.73 14.99 30.12
CA GLN A 278 5.99 14.75 30.83
C GLN A 278 6.04 15.40 32.23
N LYS A 279 4.99 16.15 32.61
CA LYS A 279 4.87 16.83 33.91
C LYS A 279 4.06 16.00 34.89
#